data_AF-X1KFR1-F1
#
_entry.id   AF-X1KFR1-F1
#
_cell.length_a   1.000
_cell.length_b   1.000
_cell.length_c   1.000
_cell.angle_alpha   90.00
_cell.angle_beta   90.00
_cell.angle_gamma   90.00
#
_symmetry.space_group_name_H-M   'P 1'
#
loop_
_entity.id
_entity.type
_entity.pdbx_description
1 polymer ?
#
loop_
_entity_poly.entity_id
_entity_poly.type
_entity_poly.pdbx_seq_one_letter_code
_entity_poly.pdbx_strand_id
1 'polypeptide(L)'
;TIIQVCSTCTFVNITISTSRGIIESNIETTNNGSGNWIYALTPTVSSRHDVTGVGDKDGVDSAFATYFDVTPSGKISSTGDSILYALFTLISFGWICLLSFFILIMPSSNEKDDKGFEGKVIKIKYFRVLLISFLWPSIILLLNFLNGLAINFTALSMFAGTLGFLFETMLRLAWPFTIIIIAWIIVMLIHDTNVNKQLDRFDKFNPFRSDNGRF
;
A
#
# COMPACT_ATOMS: atom_id res chain seq x y z
N THR A 1 -25.14 -2.73 -13.63
CA THR A 1 -26.48 -2.58 -14.24
C THR A 1 -26.37 -1.73 -15.47
N ILE A 2 -26.89 -2.21 -16.60
CA ILE A 2 -27.00 -1.47 -17.84
C ILE A 2 -28.42 -0.93 -17.91
N ILE A 3 -28.58 0.37 -18.18
CA ILE A 3 -29.88 1.03 -18.31
C ILE A 3 -29.93 1.68 -19.69
N GLN A 4 -30.93 1.31 -20.48
CA GLN A 4 -31.21 1.93 -21.77
C GLN A 4 -32.57 2.61 -21.72
N VAL A 5 -32.64 3.86 -22.18
CA VAL A 5 -33.89 4.63 -22.22
C VAL A 5 -34.47 4.57 -23.61
N CYS A 6 -35.62 3.91 -23.76
CA CYS A 6 -36.45 3.92 -24.96
C CYS A 6 -37.93 3.83 -24.58
N SER A 7 -38.65 4.94 -24.70
CA SER A 7 -40.07 5.05 -24.33
C SER A 7 -41.04 4.38 -25.30
N THR A 8 -40.62 4.17 -26.55
CA THR A 8 -41.48 3.63 -27.62
C THR A 8 -41.04 2.28 -28.15
N CYS A 9 -40.00 1.68 -27.58
CA CYS A 9 -39.57 0.33 -27.93
C CYS A 9 -40.52 -0.70 -27.31
N THR A 10 -40.82 -1.77 -28.04
CA THR A 10 -41.46 -3.00 -27.54
C THR A 10 -40.45 -4.03 -27.08
N PHE A 11 -39.22 -3.99 -27.59
CA PHE A 11 -38.10 -4.82 -27.13
C PHE A 11 -36.78 -4.04 -27.16
N VAL A 12 -35.85 -4.47 -26.31
CA VAL A 12 -34.46 -4.03 -26.36
C VAL A 12 -33.59 -5.24 -26.06
N ASN A 13 -32.80 -5.65 -27.05
CA ASN A 13 -31.86 -6.75 -26.93
C ASN A 13 -30.44 -6.22 -26.91
N ILE A 14 -29.60 -6.85 -26.09
CA ILE A 14 -28.19 -6.47 -25.97
C ILE A 14 -27.26 -7.66 -26.19
N THR A 15 -26.08 -7.36 -26.72
CA THR A 15 -24.94 -8.26 -26.86
C THR A 15 -23.76 -7.63 -26.15
N ILE A 16 -23.16 -8.36 -25.22
CA ILE A 16 -22.02 -7.93 -24.41
C ILE A 16 -20.80 -8.72 -24.84
N SER A 17 -19.76 -7.99 -25.22
CA SER A 17 -18.50 -8.56 -25.67
C SER A 17 -17.32 -7.94 -24.94
N THR A 18 -16.21 -8.66 -24.92
CA THR A 18 -14.91 -8.18 -24.44
C THR A 18 -13.88 -8.38 -25.54
N SER A 19 -12.66 -7.90 -25.31
CA SER A 19 -11.51 -8.20 -26.19
C SER A 19 -11.21 -9.70 -26.34
N ARG A 20 -11.78 -10.55 -25.47
CA ARG A 20 -11.62 -12.01 -25.51
C ARG A 20 -12.76 -12.74 -26.22
N GLY A 21 -13.82 -12.04 -26.63
CA GLY A 21 -14.97 -12.61 -27.31
C GLY A 21 -16.31 -12.17 -26.73
N ILE A 22 -17.40 -12.78 -27.22
CA ILE A 22 -18.77 -12.51 -26.79
C ILE A 22 -19.02 -13.23 -25.46
N ILE A 23 -19.49 -12.49 -24.45
CA ILE A 23 -19.91 -13.06 -23.15
C ILE A 23 -21.36 -13.50 -23.25
N GLU A 24 -22.21 -12.60 -23.72
CA GLU A 24 -23.65 -12.79 -23.85
C GLU A 24 -24.13 -12.18 -25.16
N SER A 25 -25.03 -12.86 -25.86
CA SER A 25 -25.53 -12.41 -27.16
C SER A 25 -27.04 -12.41 -27.19
N ASN A 26 -27.59 -11.33 -27.75
CA ASN A 26 -29.02 -11.15 -28.01
C ASN A 26 -29.90 -11.42 -26.79
N ILE A 27 -29.51 -10.90 -25.63
CA ILE A 27 -30.27 -11.04 -24.39
C ILE A 27 -31.32 -9.94 -24.31
N GLU A 28 -32.57 -10.34 -24.09
CA GLU A 28 -33.69 -9.44 -23.85
C GLU A 28 -33.53 -8.72 -22.50
N THR A 29 -33.68 -7.40 -22.51
CA THR A 29 -33.65 -6.58 -21.30
C THR A 29 -35.04 -6.48 -20.66
N THR A 30 -35.09 -6.22 -19.36
CA THR A 30 -36.38 -6.12 -18.63
C THR A 30 -36.89 -4.67 -18.66
N ASN A 31 -38.12 -4.47 -19.13
CA ASN A 31 -38.79 -3.16 -19.07
C ASN A 31 -39.23 -2.87 -17.62
N ASN A 32 -38.65 -1.84 -17.01
CA ASN A 32 -38.96 -1.40 -15.65
C ASN A 32 -39.98 -0.24 -15.60
N GLY A 33 -40.68 0.01 -16.70
CA GLY A 33 -41.61 1.13 -16.86
C GLY A 33 -40.92 2.44 -17.26
N SER A 34 -41.73 3.43 -17.64
CA SER A 34 -41.27 4.78 -18.07
C SER A 34 -40.21 4.78 -19.19
N GLY A 35 -40.18 3.73 -20.01
CA GLY A 35 -39.19 3.57 -21.08
C GLY A 35 -37.81 3.15 -20.61
N ASN A 36 -37.64 2.67 -19.37
CA ASN A 36 -36.36 2.21 -18.87
C ASN A 36 -36.22 0.69 -19.03
N TRP A 37 -35.22 0.28 -19.79
CA TRP A 37 -34.87 -1.12 -20.04
C TRP A 37 -33.60 -1.45 -19.26
N ILE A 38 -33.66 -2.46 -18.40
CA ILE A 38 -32.62 -2.78 -17.43
C ILE A 38 -32.07 -4.19 -17.67
N TYR A 39 -30.75 -4.30 -17.61
CA TYR A 39 -30.06 -5.58 -17.53
C TYR A 39 -29.05 -5.61 -16.38
N ALA A 40 -29.12 -6.65 -15.56
CA ALA A 40 -28.24 -6.83 -14.41
C ALA A 40 -27.18 -7.89 -14.72
N LEU A 41 -26.04 -7.44 -15.25
CA LEU A 41 -24.86 -8.29 -15.42
C LEU A 41 -24.04 -8.36 -14.12
N THR A 42 -23.61 -9.57 -13.74
CA THR A 42 -22.54 -9.78 -12.75
C THR A 42 -21.27 -10.23 -13.48
N PRO A 43 -20.42 -9.29 -13.91
CA PRO A 43 -19.24 -9.62 -14.70
C PRO A 43 -18.23 -10.42 -13.87
N THR A 44 -17.69 -11.49 -14.45
CA THR A 44 -16.67 -12.34 -13.81
C THR A 44 -15.24 -11.94 -14.21
N VAL A 45 -15.08 -11.12 -15.24
CA VAL A 45 -13.79 -10.70 -15.80
C VAL A 45 -13.63 -9.20 -15.58
N SER A 46 -12.49 -8.77 -15.03
CA SER A 46 -12.14 -7.35 -14.93
C SER A 46 -11.54 -6.87 -16.25
N SER A 47 -12.39 -6.34 -17.13
CA SER A 47 -11.99 -5.75 -18.40
C SER A 47 -13.01 -4.73 -18.88
N ARG A 48 -12.69 -4.05 -19.99
CA ARG A 48 -13.68 -3.33 -20.78
C ARG A 48 -14.71 -4.30 -21.35
N HIS A 49 -15.99 -3.95 -21.22
CA HIS A 49 -17.13 -4.66 -21.79
C HIS A 49 -17.81 -3.72 -22.78
N ASP A 50 -17.78 -4.10 -24.05
CA ASP A 50 -18.48 -3.39 -25.12
C ASP A 50 -19.89 -3.96 -25.23
N VAL A 51 -20.88 -3.08 -25.16
CA VAL A 51 -22.31 -3.40 -25.22
C VAL A 51 -22.84 -2.85 -26.54
N THR A 52 -23.41 -3.74 -27.34
CA THR A 52 -24.18 -3.37 -28.52
C THR A 52 -25.62 -3.79 -28.29
N GLY A 53 -26.58 -3.01 -28.77
CA GLY A 53 -27.98 -3.37 -28.62
C GLY A 53 -28.82 -2.91 -29.78
N VAL A 54 -29.96 -3.57 -29.94
CA VAL A 54 -30.98 -3.26 -30.95
C VAL A 54 -32.33 -3.22 -30.24
N GLY A 55 -33.08 -2.16 -30.47
CA GLY A 55 -34.48 -2.06 -30.07
C GLY A 55 -35.31 -1.44 -31.19
N ASP A 56 -36.61 -1.46 -31.06
CA ASP A 56 -37.58 -1.03 -32.07
C ASP A 56 -38.19 0.32 -31.74
N LYS A 57 -37.40 1.39 -31.86
CA LYS A 57 -37.88 2.74 -31.58
C LYS A 57 -38.96 3.12 -32.60
N ASP A 58 -40.19 3.34 -32.13
CA ASP A 58 -41.36 3.64 -32.97
C ASP A 58 -41.64 2.56 -34.03
N GLY A 59 -41.31 1.30 -33.73
CA GLY A 59 -41.44 0.17 -34.66
C GLY A 59 -40.35 0.11 -35.74
N VAL A 60 -39.29 0.90 -35.60
CA VAL A 60 -38.11 0.88 -36.49
C VAL A 60 -36.88 0.44 -35.72
N ASP A 61 -36.13 -0.51 -36.28
CA ASP A 61 -34.88 -0.99 -35.69
C ASP A 61 -33.89 0.17 -35.48
N SER A 62 -33.48 0.34 -34.24
CA SER A 62 -32.53 1.33 -33.77
C SER A 62 -31.44 0.65 -32.98
N ALA A 63 -30.21 0.80 -33.45
CA ALA A 63 -29.03 0.25 -32.79
C ALA A 63 -28.36 1.28 -31.89
N PHE A 64 -27.76 0.81 -30.81
CA PHE A 64 -26.90 1.60 -29.94
C PHE A 64 -25.64 0.81 -29.55
N ALA A 65 -24.59 1.55 -29.20
CA ALA A 65 -23.35 0.99 -28.69
C ALA A 65 -22.86 1.83 -27.52
N THR A 66 -22.42 1.16 -26.46
CA THR A 66 -21.80 1.77 -25.28
C THR A 66 -20.73 0.82 -24.73
N TYR A 67 -19.97 1.25 -23.74
CA TYR A 67 -19.03 0.39 -23.04
C TYR A 67 -18.99 0.75 -21.57
N PHE A 68 -18.57 -0.20 -20.75
CA PHE A 68 -18.26 0.03 -19.34
C PHE A 68 -17.03 -0.79 -18.93
N ASP A 69 -16.27 -0.24 -17.98
CA ASP A 69 -15.11 -0.92 -17.43
C ASP A 69 -15.47 -1.59 -16.11
N VAL A 70 -15.13 -2.87 -16.01
CA VAL A 70 -15.30 -3.65 -14.77
C VAL A 70 -13.96 -3.68 -14.06
N THR A 71 -13.91 -3.02 -12.90
CA THR A 71 -12.74 -3.06 -12.01
C THR A 71 -13.01 -4.00 -10.83
N PRO A 72 -11.97 -4.63 -10.23
CA PRO A 72 -12.14 -5.46 -9.04
C PRO A 72 -12.76 -4.72 -7.85
N SER A 73 -12.59 -3.39 -7.80
CA SER A 73 -13.13 -2.53 -6.74
C SER A 73 -14.58 -2.10 -6.98
N GLY A 74 -15.14 -2.37 -8.16
CA GLY A 74 -16.47 -1.89 -8.57
C GLY A 74 -16.55 -0.36 -8.71
N LYS A 75 -15.41 0.34 -8.73
CA LYS A 75 -15.31 1.78 -8.88
C LYS A 75 -14.48 2.12 -10.10
N ILE A 76 -14.98 3.07 -10.90
CA ILE A 76 -14.19 3.71 -11.96
C ILE A 76 -13.27 4.69 -11.24
N SER A 77 -11.97 4.41 -11.23
CA SER A 77 -11.00 5.35 -10.65
C SER A 77 -11.04 6.65 -11.45
N SER A 78 -11.17 7.77 -10.76
CA SER A 78 -10.97 9.05 -11.42
C SER A 78 -9.48 9.26 -11.71
N THR A 79 -9.17 10.09 -12.71
CA THR A 79 -7.78 10.53 -12.96
C THR A 79 -7.17 11.19 -11.72
N GLY A 80 -7.99 11.86 -10.90
CA GLY A 80 -7.57 12.48 -9.64
C GLY A 80 -7.07 11.47 -8.61
N ASP A 81 -7.78 10.35 -8.44
CA ASP A 81 -7.38 9.29 -7.51
C ASP A 81 -6.02 8.70 -7.89
N SER A 82 -5.83 8.45 -9.19
CA SER A 82 -4.57 7.92 -9.74
C SER A 82 -3.39 8.86 -9.49
N ILE A 83 -3.60 10.18 -9.64
CA ILE A 83 -2.58 11.20 -9.34
C ILE A 83 -2.24 11.22 -7.85
N LEU A 84 -3.25 11.12 -6.97
CA LEU A 84 -3.02 11.07 -5.53
C LEU A 84 -2.22 9.84 -5.11
N TYR A 85 -2.54 8.66 -5.65
CA TYR A 85 -1.75 7.44 -5.38
C TYR A 85 -0.30 7.58 -5.85
N ALA A 86 -0.07 8.18 -7.02
CA ALA A 86 1.28 8.42 -7.53
C ALA A 86 2.07 9.39 -6.61
N LEU A 87 1.44 10.49 -6.19
CA LEU A 87 2.04 11.46 -5.27
C LEU A 87 2.38 10.82 -3.91
N PHE A 88 1.44 10.08 -3.30
CA PHE A 88 1.69 9.41 -2.03
C PHE A 88 2.76 8.32 -2.14
N THR A 89 2.82 7.62 -3.27
CA THR A 89 3.90 6.65 -3.55
C THR A 89 5.26 7.36 -3.57
N LEU A 90 5.38 8.49 -4.28
CA LEU A 90 6.62 9.26 -4.36
C LEU A 90 7.06 9.81 -3.00
N ILE A 91 6.12 10.39 -2.24
CA ILE A 91 6.38 10.91 -0.89
C ILE A 91 6.82 9.77 0.04
N SER A 92 6.12 8.64 0.01
CA SER A 92 6.44 7.47 0.85
C SER A 92 7.81 6.88 0.50
N PHE A 93 8.14 6.83 -0.79
CA PHE A 93 9.46 6.39 -1.25
C PHE A 93 10.57 7.34 -0.75
N GLY A 94 10.38 8.66 -0.92
CA GLY A 94 11.32 9.66 -0.39
C GLY A 94 11.49 9.57 1.13
N TRP A 95 10.39 9.34 1.86
CA TRP A 95 10.40 9.12 3.31
C TRP A 95 11.22 7.88 3.70
N ILE A 96 11.06 6.76 3.00
CA ILE A 96 11.85 5.53 3.22
C ILE A 96 13.33 5.78 2.94
N CYS A 97 13.68 6.48 1.85
CA CYS A 97 15.07 6.83 1.55
C CYS A 97 15.68 7.69 2.65
N LEU A 98 14.94 8.68 3.15
CA LEU A 98 15.37 9.56 4.24
C LEU A 98 15.58 8.77 5.54
N LEU A 99 14.64 7.90 5.94
CA LEU A 99 14.80 7.03 7.10
C LEU A 99 16.02 6.13 6.97
N SER A 100 16.19 5.50 5.79
CA SER A 100 17.31 4.60 5.51
C SER A 100 18.65 5.34 5.59
N PHE A 101 18.73 6.55 5.05
CA PHE A 101 19.92 7.40 5.13
C PHE A 101 20.31 7.71 6.58
N PHE A 102 19.35 8.11 7.43
CA PHE A 102 19.62 8.36 8.85
C PHE A 102 20.04 7.09 9.59
N ILE A 103 19.45 5.94 9.29
CA ILE A 103 19.84 4.64 9.89
C ILE A 103 21.29 4.28 9.53
N LEU A 104 21.75 4.58 8.31
CA LEU A 104 23.11 4.27 7.85
C LEU A 104 24.17 5.15 8.50
N ILE A 105 23.89 6.45 8.69
CA ILE A 105 24.84 7.40 9.26
C ILE A 105 24.97 7.26 10.79
N MET A 106 23.91 6.82 11.47
CA MET A 106 23.93 6.73 12.93
C MET A 106 24.87 5.62 13.43
N PRO A 107 25.72 5.88 14.44
CA PRO A 107 26.62 4.89 14.99
C PRO A 107 25.84 3.71 15.62
N SER A 108 26.33 2.48 15.41
CA SER A 108 25.75 1.25 15.96
C SER A 108 26.33 0.84 17.32
N SER A 109 27.51 1.34 17.67
CA SER A 109 28.23 0.96 18.89
C SER A 109 28.62 2.17 19.72
N ASN A 110 28.85 1.95 21.01
CA ASN A 110 29.48 2.94 21.88
C ASN A 110 30.92 3.21 21.41
N GLU A 111 31.43 4.42 21.66
CA GLU A 111 32.85 4.74 21.49
C GLU A 111 33.69 3.91 22.46
N LYS A 112 34.71 3.24 21.92
CA LYS A 112 35.69 2.46 22.68
C LYS A 112 37.00 3.25 22.76
N ASP A 113 37.57 3.31 23.95
CA ASP A 113 38.91 3.85 24.20
C ASP A 113 39.98 2.93 23.57
N ASP A 114 41.22 3.42 23.45
CA ASP A 114 42.37 2.69 22.86
C ASP A 114 42.63 1.34 23.56
N LYS A 115 42.17 1.21 24.80
CA LYS A 115 42.25 -0.01 25.62
C LYS A 115 41.04 -0.95 25.48
N GLY A 116 40.09 -0.61 24.61
CA GLY A 116 38.87 -1.38 24.35
C GLY A 116 37.73 -1.17 25.36
N PHE A 117 37.89 -0.26 26.32
CA PHE A 117 36.86 0.06 27.30
C PHE A 117 35.85 1.06 26.73
N GLU A 118 34.56 0.84 26.99
CA GLU A 118 33.50 1.76 26.55
C GLU A 118 33.50 3.01 27.43
N GLY A 119 33.97 4.15 26.91
CA GLY A 119 34.13 5.38 27.69
C GLY A 119 32.84 6.17 27.90
N LYS A 120 31.83 5.97 27.03
CA LYS A 120 30.56 6.72 27.09
C LYS A 120 29.41 5.97 26.40
N VAL A 121 28.26 5.92 27.06
CA VAL A 121 27.02 5.40 26.44
C VAL A 121 26.43 6.46 25.51
N ILE A 122 26.35 6.14 24.21
CA ILE A 122 25.81 7.03 23.19
C ILE A 122 24.30 6.80 23.05
N LYS A 123 23.48 7.80 23.43
CA LYS A 123 22.01 7.71 23.34
C LYS A 123 21.49 7.55 21.91
N ILE A 124 22.26 8.01 20.91
CA ILE A 124 21.87 7.99 19.48
C ILE A 124 21.59 6.57 18.96
N LYS A 125 22.23 5.53 19.53
CA LYS A 125 21.99 4.15 19.09
C LYS A 125 20.54 3.68 19.31
N TYR A 126 19.89 4.13 20.38
CA TYR A 126 18.48 3.83 20.65
C TYR A 126 17.57 4.48 19.61
N PHE A 127 17.93 5.71 19.20
CA PHE A 127 17.20 6.41 18.16
C PHE A 127 17.32 5.70 16.81
N ARG A 128 18.49 5.13 16.47
CA ARG A 128 18.66 4.29 15.27
C ARG A 128 17.72 3.09 15.28
N VAL A 129 17.58 2.39 16.39
CA VAL A 129 16.69 1.22 16.52
C VAL A 129 15.22 1.62 16.39
N LEU A 130 14.86 2.76 16.97
CA LEU A 130 13.54 3.37 16.79
C LEU A 130 13.28 3.70 15.31
N LEU A 131 14.25 4.26 14.58
CA LEU A 131 14.11 4.51 13.14
C LEU A 131 13.92 3.21 12.34
N ILE A 132 14.64 2.14 12.68
CA ILE A 132 14.44 0.80 12.07
C ILE A 132 13.01 0.31 12.33
N SER A 133 12.48 0.52 13.54
CA SER A 133 11.10 0.18 13.87
C SER A 133 10.08 0.96 13.03
N PHE A 134 10.36 2.22 12.68
CA PHE A 134 9.51 3.03 11.80
C PHE A 134 9.68 2.71 10.31
N LEU A 135 10.83 2.18 9.92
CA LEU A 135 11.10 1.81 8.52
C LEU A 135 10.14 0.70 8.04
N TRP A 136 9.88 -0.31 8.88
CA TRP A 136 9.01 -1.43 8.54
C TRP A 136 7.56 -1.04 8.17
N PRO A 137 6.79 -0.33 9.02
CA PRO A 137 5.46 0.13 8.64
C PRO A 137 5.48 1.10 7.47
N SER A 138 6.57 1.87 7.30
CA SER A 138 6.72 2.74 6.11
C SER A 138 6.82 1.93 4.82
N ILE A 139 7.55 0.80 4.82
CA ILE A 139 7.62 -0.11 3.66
C ILE A 139 6.25 -0.73 3.38
N ILE A 140 5.52 -1.16 4.41
CA ILE A 140 4.15 -1.68 4.26
C ILE A 140 3.24 -0.62 3.64
N LEU A 141 3.33 0.63 4.09
CA LEU A 141 2.57 1.74 3.55
C LEU A 141 2.90 1.99 2.07
N LEU A 142 4.18 1.95 1.69
CA LEU A 142 4.59 2.05 0.29
C LEU A 142 4.00 0.93 -0.56
N LEU A 143 4.07 -0.33 -0.09
CA LEU A 143 3.49 -1.47 -0.80
C LEU A 143 1.98 -1.33 -0.97
N ASN A 144 1.28 -0.79 0.03
CA ASN A 144 -0.14 -0.51 -0.07
C ASN A 144 -0.44 0.52 -1.18
N PHE A 145 0.32 1.60 -1.25
CA PHE A 145 0.14 2.60 -2.31
C PHE A 145 0.50 2.05 -3.70
N LEU A 146 1.57 1.26 -3.81
CA LEU A 146 1.94 0.59 -5.06
C LEU A 146 0.85 -0.39 -5.51
N ASN A 147 0.26 -1.16 -4.59
CA ASN A 147 -0.85 -2.05 -4.88
C ASN A 147 -2.09 -1.26 -5.34
N GLY A 148 -2.44 -0.18 -4.64
CA GLY A 148 -3.51 0.73 -5.05
C GLY A 148 -3.28 1.29 -6.45
N LEU A 149 -2.06 1.71 -6.78
CA LEU A 149 -1.71 2.19 -8.11
C LEU A 149 -1.85 1.07 -9.16
N ALA A 150 -1.37 -0.14 -8.88
CA ALA A 150 -1.47 -1.26 -9.79
C ALA A 150 -2.92 -1.69 -10.09
N ILE A 151 -3.83 -1.55 -9.12
CA ILE A 151 -5.26 -1.84 -9.31
C ILE A 151 -5.94 -0.75 -10.16
N ASN A 152 -5.54 0.51 -10.01
CA ASN A 152 -6.17 1.63 -10.72
C ASN A 152 -5.65 1.81 -12.15
N PHE A 153 -4.46 1.30 -12.47
CA PHE A 153 -3.89 1.37 -13.81
C PHE A 153 -3.94 0.01 -14.51
N THR A 154 -4.77 -0.11 -15.55
CA THR A 154 -4.96 -1.35 -16.32
C THR A 154 -3.64 -1.93 -16.84
N ALA A 155 -2.69 -1.08 -17.25
CA ALA A 155 -1.38 -1.49 -17.72
C ALA A 155 -0.52 -2.18 -16.64
N LEU A 156 -0.76 -1.87 -15.36
CA LEU A 156 -0.06 -2.45 -14.21
C LEU A 156 -0.84 -3.58 -13.51
N SER A 157 -2.04 -3.91 -13.98
CA SER A 157 -2.91 -4.94 -13.37
C SER A 157 -2.21 -6.29 -13.20
N MET A 158 -1.28 -6.64 -14.09
CA MET A 158 -0.46 -7.86 -13.98
C MET A 158 0.43 -7.89 -12.72
N PHE A 159 0.83 -6.72 -12.21
CA PHE A 159 1.65 -6.60 -10.99
C PHE A 159 0.81 -6.48 -9.71
N ALA A 160 -0.48 -6.17 -9.82
CA ALA A 160 -1.35 -5.99 -8.65
C ALA A 160 -1.39 -7.25 -7.77
N GLY A 161 -1.44 -8.44 -8.38
CA GLY A 161 -1.39 -9.70 -7.64
C GLY A 161 -0.09 -9.87 -6.83
N THR A 162 1.06 -9.60 -7.46
CA THR A 162 2.37 -9.70 -6.81
C THR A 162 2.53 -8.66 -5.70
N LEU A 163 2.15 -7.41 -5.95
CA LEU A 163 2.22 -6.34 -4.95
C LEU A 163 1.28 -6.58 -3.78
N GLY A 164 0.05 -7.04 -4.05
CA GLY A 164 -0.91 -7.45 -3.02
C GLY A 164 -0.38 -8.60 -2.17
N PHE A 165 0.17 -9.64 -2.79
CA PHE A 165 0.81 -10.76 -2.07
C PHE A 165 1.97 -10.30 -1.17
N LEU A 166 2.86 -9.45 -1.69
CA LEU A 166 3.96 -8.88 -0.91
C LEU A 166 3.46 -8.02 0.25
N PHE A 167 2.47 -7.18 0.01
CA PHE A 167 1.83 -6.35 1.04
C PHE A 167 1.25 -7.21 2.16
N GLU A 168 0.41 -8.21 1.82
CA GLU A 168 -0.19 -9.10 2.83
C GLU A 168 0.86 -9.90 3.60
N THR A 169 1.89 -10.39 2.90
CA THR A 169 2.98 -11.14 3.52
C THR A 169 3.75 -10.26 4.51
N MET A 170 4.14 -9.05 4.10
CA MET A 170 4.81 -8.08 4.97
C MET A 170 3.93 -7.66 6.16
N LEU A 171 2.62 -7.51 5.95
CA LEU A 171 1.67 -7.20 7.01
C LEU A 171 1.56 -8.34 8.03
N ARG A 172 1.51 -9.60 7.60
CA ARG A 172 1.52 -10.77 8.50
C ARG A 172 2.83 -10.88 9.27
N LEU A 173 3.96 -10.55 8.63
CA LEU A 173 5.29 -10.52 9.26
C LEU A 173 5.49 -9.34 10.21
N ALA A 174 4.62 -8.32 10.19
CA ALA A 174 4.72 -7.16 11.07
C ALA A 174 4.65 -7.54 12.56
N TRP A 175 3.82 -8.53 12.92
CA TRP A 175 3.71 -9.01 14.31
C TRP A 175 5.02 -9.66 14.80
N PRO A 176 5.57 -10.71 14.14
CA PRO A 176 6.88 -11.25 14.49
C PRO A 176 7.99 -10.19 14.53
N PHE A 177 8.03 -9.30 13.54
CA PHE A 177 9.02 -8.23 13.48
C PHE A 177 8.93 -7.30 14.69
N THR A 178 7.72 -6.91 15.10
CA THR A 178 7.50 -6.06 16.28
C THR A 178 8.01 -6.73 17.56
N ILE A 179 7.74 -8.03 17.74
CA ILE A 179 8.22 -8.80 18.90
C ILE A 179 9.77 -8.83 18.93
N ILE A 180 10.40 -9.07 17.77
CA ILE A 180 11.86 -9.08 17.63
C ILE A 180 12.47 -7.71 18.00
N ILE A 181 11.88 -6.61 17.52
CA ILE A 181 12.35 -5.26 17.82
C ILE A 181 12.23 -4.96 19.32
N ILE A 182 11.10 -5.30 19.96
CA ILE A 182 10.92 -5.09 21.40
C ILE A 182 11.96 -5.90 22.20
N ALA A 183 12.14 -7.18 21.88
CA ALA A 183 13.15 -8.01 22.52
C ALA A 183 14.57 -7.44 22.34
N TRP A 184 14.88 -6.95 21.14
CA TRP A 184 16.18 -6.33 20.85
C TRP A 184 16.40 -5.06 21.67
N ILE A 185 15.39 -4.19 21.80
CA ILE A 185 15.44 -2.99 22.64
C ILE A 185 15.70 -3.37 24.11
N ILE A 186 14.99 -4.37 24.64
CA ILE A 186 15.16 -4.84 26.02
C ILE A 186 16.60 -5.34 26.25
N VAL A 187 17.13 -6.16 25.34
CA VAL A 187 18.51 -6.68 25.42
C VAL A 187 19.52 -5.52 25.44
N MET A 188 19.34 -4.52 24.59
CA MET A 188 20.22 -3.33 24.58
C MET A 188 20.12 -2.52 25.87
N LEU A 189 18.92 -2.33 26.43
CA LEU A 189 18.74 -1.63 27.70
C LEU A 189 19.41 -2.35 28.87
N ILE A 190 19.30 -3.69 28.93
CA ILE A 190 19.95 -4.50 29.97
C ILE A 190 21.48 -4.39 29.85
N HIS A 191 22.02 -4.52 28.63
CA HIS A 191 23.44 -4.40 28.37
C HIS A 191 23.98 -3.04 28.83
N ASP A 192 23.32 -1.95 28.44
CA ASP A 192 23.76 -0.60 28.83
C ASP A 192 23.62 -0.32 30.33
N THR A 193 22.57 -0.85 30.97
CA THR A 193 22.42 -0.73 32.42
C THR A 193 23.58 -1.42 33.13
N ASN A 194 24.04 -2.56 32.62
CA ASN A 194 25.20 -3.26 33.17
C ASN A 194 26.51 -2.51 32.92
N VAL A 195 26.69 -1.92 31.74
CA VAL A 195 27.87 -1.08 31.41
C VAL A 195 27.91 0.16 32.31
N ASN A 196 26.80 0.88 32.48
CA ASN A 196 26.72 2.04 33.37
C ASN A 196 27.08 1.66 34.83
N LYS A 197 26.58 0.53 35.33
CA LYS A 197 26.95 0.03 36.67
C LYS A 197 28.43 -0.33 36.83
N GLN A 198 29.13 -0.66 35.74
CA GLN A 198 30.57 -0.89 35.77
C GLN A 198 31.33 0.44 35.77
N LEU A 199 30.91 1.39 34.93
CA LEU A 199 31.49 2.74 34.88
C LEU A 199 31.38 3.45 36.23
N ASP A 200 30.20 3.44 36.87
CA ASP A 200 30.00 4.03 38.20
C ASP A 200 30.89 3.40 39.28
N ARG A 201 31.21 2.10 39.14
CA ARG A 201 32.14 1.42 40.05
C ARG A 201 33.58 1.86 39.81
N PHE A 202 34.01 1.91 38.55
CA PHE A 202 35.36 2.36 38.21
C PHE A 202 35.62 3.81 38.63
N ASP A 203 34.66 4.71 38.44
CA ASP A 203 34.80 6.11 38.87
C ASP A 203 34.94 6.22 40.40
N LYS A 204 34.26 5.38 41.18
CA LYS A 204 34.44 5.32 42.64
C LYS A 204 35.81 4.82 43.08
N PHE A 205 36.45 3.95 42.30
CA PHE A 205 37.77 3.37 42.63
C PHE A 205 38.95 4.19 42.11
N ASN A 206 38.71 5.26 41.35
CA ASN A 206 39.77 6.10 40.79
C ASN A 206 39.82 7.47 41.49
N PRO A 207 40.38 7.56 42.73
CA PRO A 207 40.38 8.79 43.53
C PRO A 207 41.16 9.94 42.87
N PHE A 208 41.99 9.65 41.86
CA PHE A 208 42.81 10.64 41.18
C PHE A 208 42.08 11.46 40.11
N ARG A 209 40.80 11.20 39.85
CA ARG A 209 40.02 11.94 38.83
C ARG A 209 39.20 13.12 39.39
N SER A 210 39.16 13.31 40.71
CA SER A 210 38.26 14.27 41.37
C SER A 210 38.62 15.75 41.19
N ASP A 211 39.90 16.12 40.99
CA ASP A 211 40.30 17.51 41.33
C ASP A 211 40.75 18.41 40.17
N ASN A 212 40.78 17.96 38.92
CA ASN A 212 41.31 18.77 37.80
C ASN A 212 40.28 19.63 37.04
N GLY A 213 39.13 19.98 37.64
CA GLY A 213 38.01 20.59 36.88
C GLY A 213 37.25 21.74 37.53
N ARG A 214 37.78 22.44 38.54
CA ARG A 214 37.22 23.72 39.01
C ARG A 214 38.19 24.87 38.73
N PHE A 215 38.10 25.43 37.53
CA PHE A 215 38.48 26.81 37.21
C PHE A 215 37.47 27.37 36.21
#